data_AF-A0A558D4A8-F1
#
_entry.id   AF-A0A558D4A8-F1
#
_cell.length_a   1.000
_cell.length_b   1.000
_cell.length_c   1.000
_cell.angle_alpha   90.00
_cell.angle_beta   90.00
_cell.angle_gamma   90.00
#
_symmetry.space_group_name_H-M   'P 1'
#
loop_
_entity.id
_entity.type
_entity.pdbx_description
1 polymer ?
#
loop_
_entity_poly.entity_id
_entity_poly.type
_entity_poly.pdbx_seq_one_letter_code
_entity_poly.pdbx_strand_id
1 'polypeptide(L)'
;MHVILATIPPLGLGSSDPREAVRVAINQDIRSNYSQYGAGEVLDHAVADNTGGHPNQINPSYLTSNQPNAAYYQQLAQTLADAINTFPPAVTL
;
A
#
# COMPACT_ATOMS: atom_id res chain seq x y z
N MET A 1 9.47 9.51 18.28
CA MET A 1 9.22 8.27 17.54
C MET A 1 8.11 8.58 16.54
N HIS A 2 8.32 8.28 15.26
CA HIS A 2 7.31 8.46 14.23
C HIS A 2 6.85 7.08 13.76
N VAL A 3 5.54 6.88 13.66
CA VAL A 3 4.93 5.60 13.29
C VAL A 3 4.14 5.82 12.01
N ILE A 4 4.44 4.99 11.01
CA ILE A 4 3.78 4.99 9.70
C ILE A 4 3.06 3.64 9.58
N LEU A 5 1.77 3.68 9.24
CA LEU A 5 1.02 2.47 8.95
C LEU A 5 0.90 2.28 7.44
N ALA A 6 1.35 1.12 6.96
CA ALA A 6 1.20 0.75 5.57
C ALA A 6 -0.10 -0.04 5.35
N THR A 7 -0.77 0.21 4.23
CA THR A 7 -1.86 -0.66 3.74
C THR A 7 -1.30 -2.00 3.26
N ILE A 8 -2.15 -3.01 3.21
CA ILE A 8 -1.80 -4.34 2.70
C ILE A 8 -1.99 -4.36 1.17
N PRO A 9 -0.96 -4.72 0.37
CA PRO A 9 -1.07 -4.88 -1.08
C PRO A 9 -2.15 -5.91 -1.48
N PRO A 10 -2.72 -5.80 -2.69
CA PRO A 10 -3.70 -6.77 -3.18
C PRO A 10 -3.15 -8.21 -3.16
N LEU A 11 -3.98 -9.18 -2.78
CA LEU A 11 -3.56 -10.59 -2.73
C LEU A 11 -3.67 -11.30 -4.08
N GLY A 12 -4.18 -10.61 -5.12
CA GLY A 12 -4.44 -11.20 -6.43
C GLY A 12 -5.67 -12.13 -6.44
N LEU A 13 -6.49 -12.08 -5.39
CA LEU A 13 -7.66 -12.95 -5.22
C LEU A 13 -8.92 -12.32 -5.84
N GLY A 14 -9.92 -13.16 -6.09
CA GLY A 14 -11.23 -12.70 -6.57
C GLY A 14 -11.93 -11.78 -5.57
N SER A 15 -12.81 -10.91 -6.05
CA SER A 15 -13.58 -9.97 -5.20
C SER A 15 -14.53 -10.64 -4.21
N SER A 16 -14.92 -11.89 -4.46
CA SER A 16 -15.72 -12.71 -3.55
C SER A 16 -14.88 -13.52 -2.55
N ASP A 17 -13.54 -13.48 -2.64
CA ASP A 17 -12.68 -14.19 -1.70
C ASP A 17 -12.72 -13.47 -0.34
N PRO A 18 -13.05 -14.17 0.76
CA PRO A 18 -13.16 -13.55 2.07
C PRO A 18 -11.85 -12.94 2.56
N ARG A 19 -10.68 -13.44 2.11
CA ARG A 19 -9.38 -12.88 2.48
C ARG A 19 -9.17 -11.51 1.86
N GLU A 20 -9.63 -11.32 0.62
CA GLU A 20 -9.56 -10.05 -0.07
C GLU A 20 -10.55 -9.04 0.52
N ALA A 21 -11.75 -9.48 0.90
CA ALA A 21 -12.71 -8.65 1.62
C ALA A 21 -12.14 -8.15 2.97
N VAL A 22 -11.48 -9.03 3.73
CA VAL A 22 -10.81 -8.66 4.99
C VAL A 22 -9.67 -7.67 4.73
N ARG A 23 -8.83 -7.90 3.72
CA ARG A 23 -7.77 -6.96 3.33
C ARG A 23 -8.32 -5.57 3.03
N VAL A 24 -9.39 -5.49 2.23
CA VAL A 24 -10.03 -4.21 1.89
C VAL A 24 -10.58 -3.52 3.14
N ALA A 25 -11.26 -4.27 4.02
CA ALA A 25 -11.78 -3.74 5.28
C ALA A 25 -10.67 -3.20 6.19
N ILE A 26 -9.58 -3.95 6.36
CA ILE A 26 -8.40 -3.51 7.16
C ILE A 26 -7.77 -2.27 6.54
N ASN A 27 -7.58 -2.23 5.23
CA ASN A 27 -6.99 -1.06 4.57
C ASN A 27 -7.88 0.17 4.72
N GLN A 28 -9.19 0.00 4.66
CA GLN A 28 -10.12 1.10 4.90
C GLN A 28 -10.05 1.59 6.35
N ASP A 29 -10.00 0.66 7.30
CA ASP A 29 -9.86 0.96 8.73
C ASP A 29 -8.55 1.72 9.01
N ILE A 30 -7.42 1.26 8.46
CA ILE A 30 -6.13 1.97 8.54
C ILE A 30 -6.26 3.38 7.99
N ARG A 31 -6.78 3.56 6.76
CA ARG A 31 -6.89 4.90 6.16
C ARG A 31 -7.78 5.83 6.97
N SER A 32 -8.86 5.31 7.56
CA SER A 32 -9.80 6.11 8.35
C SER A 32 -9.32 6.41 9.77
N ASN A 33 -8.56 5.50 10.38
CA ASN A 33 -8.31 5.50 11.83
C ASN A 33 -6.82 5.49 12.23
N TYR A 34 -5.87 5.60 11.29
CA TYR A 34 -4.43 5.50 11.59
C TYR A 34 -3.97 6.40 12.75
N SER A 35 -4.50 7.62 12.86
CA SER A 35 -4.17 8.55 13.95
C SER A 35 -4.65 8.06 15.32
N GLN A 36 -5.75 7.31 15.38
CA GLN A 36 -6.25 6.68 16.61
C GLN A 36 -5.36 5.52 17.07
N TYR A 37 -4.62 4.89 16.13
CA TYR A 37 -3.62 3.88 16.44
C TYR A 37 -2.26 4.48 16.82
N GLY A 38 -2.16 5.82 16.92
CA GLY A 38 -0.93 6.53 17.23
C GLY A 38 0.04 6.67 16.06
N ALA A 39 -0.42 6.41 14.82
CA ALA A 39 0.37 6.66 13.63
C ALA A 39 0.27 8.12 13.20
N GLY A 40 1.39 8.69 12.78
CA GLY A 40 1.45 10.06 12.25
C GLY A 40 1.06 10.12 10.77
N GLU A 41 1.24 9.03 10.05
CA GLU A 41 1.02 8.95 8.60
C GLU A 41 0.51 7.56 8.19
N VAL A 42 -0.12 7.53 7.02
CA VAL A 42 -0.51 6.31 6.31
C VAL A 42 0.21 6.24 4.98
N LEU A 43 0.65 5.04 4.61
CA LEU A 43 1.32 4.75 3.36
C LEU A 43 0.50 3.76 2.56
N ASP A 44 0.16 4.11 1.33
CA ASP A 44 -0.56 3.22 0.41
C ASP A 44 0.38 2.70 -0.67
N HIS A 45 0.48 1.38 -0.80
CA HIS A 45 1.31 0.79 -1.85
C HIS A 45 0.61 0.92 -3.20
N ALA A 46 1.18 1.73 -4.10
CA ALA A 46 0.70 1.93 -5.47
C ALA A 46 0.95 0.73 -6.41
N VAL A 47 0.77 -0.49 -5.92
CA VAL A 47 1.03 -1.74 -6.66
C VAL A 47 -0.22 -2.40 -7.24
N ALA A 48 -1.40 -1.85 -6.97
CA ALA A 48 -2.68 -2.32 -7.50
C ALA A 48 -2.86 -1.95 -8.98
N ASP A 49 -3.59 -2.77 -9.73
CA ASP A 49 -4.06 -2.43 -11.08
C ASP A 49 -5.25 -1.46 -11.01
N ASN A 50 -4.92 -0.17 -10.97
CA ASN A 50 -5.90 0.92 -10.98
C ASN A 50 -6.41 1.24 -12.40
N THR A 51 -5.79 0.69 -13.44
CA THR A 51 -6.11 0.98 -14.84
C THR A 51 -7.17 0.05 -15.43
N GLY A 52 -7.25 -1.19 -14.94
CA GLY A 52 -8.19 -2.21 -15.44
C GLY A 52 -9.50 -2.33 -14.66
N GLY A 53 -9.73 -1.53 -13.61
CA GLY A 53 -10.86 -1.77 -12.70
C GLY A 53 -10.70 -3.05 -11.88
N HIS A 54 -9.45 -3.49 -11.67
CA HIS A 54 -9.09 -4.68 -10.92
C HIS A 54 -8.29 -4.30 -9.66
N PRO A 55 -8.85 -3.54 -8.72
CA PRO A 55 -8.12 -3.04 -7.54
C PRO A 55 -7.63 -4.14 -6.58
N ASN A 56 -8.10 -5.38 -6.80
CA ASN A 56 -7.69 -6.57 -6.05
C ASN A 56 -6.56 -7.35 -6.75
N GLN A 57 -6.13 -6.89 -7.93
CA GLN A 57 -5.03 -7.47 -8.68
C GLN A 57 -3.79 -6.58 -8.57
N ILE A 58 -2.63 -7.22 -8.55
CA ILE A 58 -1.35 -6.53 -8.66
C ILE A 58 -1.19 -6.09 -10.12
N ASN A 59 -0.71 -4.87 -10.35
CA ASN A 59 -0.43 -4.38 -11.70
C ASN A 59 0.48 -5.37 -12.44
N PRO A 60 0.13 -5.83 -13.65
CA PRO A 60 0.93 -6.78 -14.41
C PRO A 60 2.39 -6.37 -14.62
N SER A 61 2.71 -5.07 -14.63
CA SER A 61 4.09 -4.56 -14.72
C SER A 61 4.98 -5.00 -13.54
N TYR A 62 4.37 -5.33 -12.41
CA TYR A 62 5.02 -5.80 -11.19
C TYR A 62 5.09 -7.32 -11.08
N LEU A 63 4.67 -8.05 -12.12
CA LEU A 63 4.65 -9.51 -12.12
C LEU A 63 5.58 -10.09 -13.20
N THR A 64 6.16 -11.25 -12.92
CA THR A 64 6.87 -12.09 -13.90
C THR A 64 6.47 -13.52 -13.61
N SER A 65 5.85 -14.21 -14.58
CA SER A 65 5.26 -15.54 -14.37
C SER A 65 4.27 -15.59 -13.19
N ASN A 66 3.43 -14.56 -13.05
CA ASN A 66 2.48 -14.39 -11.93
C ASN A 66 3.11 -14.34 -10.53
N GLN A 67 4.41 -14.05 -10.44
CA GLN A 67 5.11 -13.81 -9.19
C GLN A 67 5.60 -12.37 -9.13
N PRO A 68 5.62 -11.72 -7.94
CA PRO A 68 6.22 -10.40 -7.78
C PRO A 68 7.65 -10.34 -8.33
N ASN A 69 7.92 -9.35 -9.17
CA ASN A 69 9.22 -9.16 -9.80
C ASN A 69 10.07 -8.11 -9.06
N ALA A 70 11.27 -7.81 -9.56
CA ALA A 70 12.15 -6.80 -8.94
C ALA A 70 11.50 -5.40 -8.87
N ALA A 71 10.72 -5.02 -9.89
CA ALA A 71 10.03 -3.73 -9.92
C ALA A 71 8.96 -3.62 -8.81
N TYR A 72 8.29 -4.72 -8.48
CA TYR A 72 7.38 -4.77 -7.33
C TYR A 72 8.09 -4.40 -6.03
N TYR A 73 9.19 -5.10 -5.72
CA TYR A 73 9.92 -4.87 -4.48
C TYR A 73 10.59 -3.49 -4.44
N GLN A 74 11.07 -3.02 -5.59
CA GLN A 74 11.59 -1.66 -5.72
C GLN A 74 10.49 -0.63 -5.46
N GLN A 75 9.28 -0.82 -5.97
CA GLN A 75 8.15 0.07 -5.69
C GLN A 75 7.82 0.10 -4.19
N LEU A 76 7.76 -1.07 -3.52
CA LEU A 76 7.51 -1.13 -2.07
C LEU A 76 8.61 -0.38 -1.29
N ALA A 77 9.88 -0.63 -1.63
CA ALA A 77 11.01 0.01 -0.98
C ALA A 77 11.03 1.52 -1.21
N GLN A 78 10.74 1.97 -2.43
CA GLN A 78 10.70 3.40 -2.77
C GLN A 78 9.56 4.11 -2.04
N THR A 79 8.37 3.49 -1.99
CA THR A 79 7.22 4.08 -1.30
C THR A 79 7.54 4.28 0.19
N LEU A 80 8.21 3.30 0.83
CA LEU A 80 8.67 3.43 2.21
C LEU A 80 9.76 4.51 2.36
N ALA A 81 10.74 4.55 1.45
CA ALA A 81 11.81 5.55 1.48
C ALA A 81 11.26 6.98 1.34
N ASP A 82 10.27 7.19 0.47
CA ASP A 82 9.61 8.48 0.26
C ASP A 82 8.91 8.95 1.54
N ALA A 83 8.18 8.05 2.21
CA ALA A 83 7.51 8.33 3.48
C ALA A 83 8.48 8.66 4.63
N ILE A 84 9.68 8.05 4.63
CA ILE A 84 10.72 8.41 5.62
C ILE A 84 11.32 9.79 5.30
N ASN A 85 11.57 10.08 4.02
CA ASN A 85 12.24 11.32 3.58
C ASN A 85 11.35 12.57 3.74
N THR A 86 10.03 12.42 3.82
CA THR A 86 9.10 13.51 4.13
C THR A 86 9.09 13.92 5.61
N PHE A 87 9.82 13.21 6.48
CA PHE A 87 9.86 13.47 7.92
C PHE A 87 11.21 14.03 8.43
N PRO A 88 11.20 15.10 9.26
CA PRO A 88 10.08 16.01 9.50
C PRO A 88 9.83 16.88 8.26
N PRO A 89 8.62 17.42 8.05
CA PRO A 89 8.33 18.29 6.92
C PRO A 89 9.32 19.46 6.92
N ALA A 90 10.01 19.66 5.80
CA ALA A 90 10.87 20.82 5.64
C ALA A 90 10.02 22.08 5.78
N VAL A 91 10.33 22.90 6.79
CA VAL A 91 9.75 24.25 6.91
C VAL A 91 10.36 25.08 5.79
N THR A 92 9.64 25.25 4.68
CA THR A 92 9.95 26.29 3.70
C THR A 92 9.49 27.62 4.28
N LEU A 93 10.45 28.45 4.69
CA LEU A 93 10.25 29.86 5.08
C LEU A 93 9.91 30.73 3.87
#